data_AF-A0AAU9XCU9-F1
#
_entry.id   AF-A0AAU9XCU9-F1
#
_cell.length_a   1.000
_cell.length_b   1.000
_cell.length_c   1.000
_cell.angle_alpha   90.00
_cell.angle_beta   90.00
_cell.angle_gamma   90.00
#
_symmetry.space_group_name_H-M   'P 1'
#
loop_
_entity.id
_entity.type
_entity.pdbx_description
1 polymer ?
#
loop_
_entity_poly.entity_id
_entity_poly.type
_entity_poly.pdbx_seq_one_letter_code
_entity_poly.pdbx_strand_id
1 'polypeptide(L)'
;EDKELKNALGGYVKQNLRRIELLDFVSRDFSEYACSLRTPDRRLDYSDIKYTDQTFQVNEVEEALKKELEGPGKLLGYRALHKKLRQIHELNVPRDLVYDVMYNVDPDALAER
;
A
#
# COMPACT_ATOMS: atom_id res chain seq x y z
N GLU A 1 -4.29 25.06 3.50
CA GLU A 1 -4.24 23.72 2.88
C GLU A 1 -5.17 22.80 3.64
N ASP A 2 -5.96 21.99 2.93
CA ASP A 2 -6.80 20.98 3.58
C ASP A 2 -5.94 19.82 4.05
N LYS A 3 -5.48 19.94 5.29
CA LYS A 3 -4.84 18.85 6.04
C LYS A 3 -5.73 17.60 6.05
N GLU A 4 -7.05 17.79 6.05
CA GLU A 4 -8.04 16.71 6.01
C GLU A 4 -7.96 15.91 4.71
N LEU A 5 -7.95 16.58 3.55
CA LEU A 5 -7.77 15.92 2.26
C LEU A 5 -6.45 15.17 2.18
N LYS A 6 -5.34 15.79 2.62
CA LYS A 6 -4.02 15.14 2.63
C LYS A 6 -4.01 13.86 3.45
N ASN A 7 -4.60 13.91 4.65
CA ASN A 7 -4.70 12.74 5.54
C ASN A 7 -5.58 11.65 4.94
N ALA A 8 -6.72 12.02 4.32
CA ALA A 8 -7.60 11.07 3.65
C ALA A 8 -6.90 10.37 2.48
N LEU A 9 -6.24 11.13 1.60
CA LEU A 9 -5.47 10.61 0.48
C LEU A 9 -4.37 9.64 0.95
N GLY A 10 -3.61 10.02 1.99
CA GLY A 10 -2.60 9.13 2.58
C GLY A 10 -3.21 7.83 3.13
N GLY A 11 -4.36 7.93 3.80
CA GLY A 11 -5.10 6.76 4.30
C GLY A 11 -5.56 5.83 3.17
N TYR A 12 -6.12 6.37 2.10
CA TYR A 12 -6.56 5.59 0.93
C TYR A 12 -5.40 4.86 0.25
N VAL A 13 -4.25 5.53 0.11
CA VAL A 13 -3.03 4.94 -0.44
C VAL A 13 -2.49 3.83 0.46
N LYS A 14 -2.44 4.04 1.79
CA LYS A 14 -2.05 3.00 2.77
C LYS A 14 -2.96 1.78 2.73
N GLN A 15 -4.25 1.96 2.45
CA GLN A 15 -5.20 0.86 2.30
C GLN A 15 -5.08 0.12 0.95
N ASN A 16 -4.19 0.58 0.07
CA ASN A 16 -3.98 0.07 -1.28
C ASN A 16 -5.24 0.17 -2.15
N LEU A 17 -6.01 1.25 -2.00
CA LEU A 17 -7.17 1.52 -2.86
C LEU A 17 -6.73 1.88 -4.28
N ARG A 18 -7.47 1.40 -5.26
CA ARG A 18 -7.25 1.74 -6.67
C ARG A 18 -7.54 3.22 -6.90
N ARG A 19 -6.91 3.82 -7.91
CA ARG A 19 -7.15 5.23 -8.28
C ARG A 19 -8.63 5.56 -8.53
N ILE A 20 -9.38 4.62 -9.11
CA ILE A 20 -10.82 4.76 -9.34
C ILE A 20 -11.58 4.81 -8.00
N GLU A 21 -11.27 3.89 -7.08
CA GLU A 21 -11.89 3.86 -5.75
C GLU A 21 -11.55 5.13 -4.97
N LEU A 22 -10.30 5.58 -5.04
CA LEU A 22 -9.86 6.82 -4.44
C LEU A 22 -10.65 8.01 -5.02
N LEU A 23 -10.85 8.06 -6.34
CA LEU A 23 -11.68 9.09 -6.98
C LEU A 23 -13.12 9.05 -6.44
N ASP A 24 -13.72 7.87 -6.31
CA ASP A 24 -15.09 7.72 -5.78
C ASP A 24 -15.19 8.27 -4.36
N PHE A 25 -14.22 7.96 -3.48
CA PHE A 25 -14.18 8.48 -2.11
C PHE A 25 -13.94 9.99 -2.05
N VAL A 26 -12.99 10.51 -2.84
CA VAL A 26 -12.72 11.95 -2.91
C VAL A 26 -13.93 12.70 -3.43
N SER A 27 -14.63 12.17 -4.43
CA SER A 27 -15.84 12.78 -4.98
C SER A 27 -16.99 12.82 -3.99
N ARG A 28 -17.08 11.79 -3.12
CA ARG A 28 -18.11 11.70 -2.08
C ARG A 28 -17.82 12.61 -0.89
N ASP A 29 -16.58 12.58 -0.39
CA ASP A 29 -16.21 13.18 0.89
C ASP A 29 -15.69 14.62 0.73
N PHE A 30 -15.21 15.00 -0.47
CA PHE A 30 -14.60 16.30 -0.78
C PHE A 30 -15.14 16.86 -2.11
N SER A 31 -16.47 17.02 -2.19
CA SER A 31 -17.21 17.45 -3.38
C SER A 31 -16.80 18.83 -3.93
N GLU A 32 -16.15 19.66 -3.12
CA GLU A 32 -15.61 20.97 -3.46
C GLU A 32 -14.46 20.91 -4.48
N TYR A 33 -13.85 19.74 -4.68
CA TYR A 33 -12.81 19.55 -5.68
C TYR A 33 -13.36 19.04 -7.01
N ALA A 34 -12.86 19.57 -8.12
CA ALA A 34 -13.23 19.09 -9.46
C ALA A 34 -12.86 17.61 -9.63
N CYS A 35 -13.84 16.74 -9.80
CA CYS A 35 -13.66 15.28 -9.79
C CYS A 35 -13.31 14.74 -11.18
N SER A 36 -12.02 14.45 -11.39
CA SER A 36 -11.52 13.68 -12.53
C SER A 36 -10.34 12.85 -12.04
N LEU A 37 -9.96 11.74 -12.70
CA LEU A 37 -8.78 10.95 -12.30
C LEU A 37 -7.49 11.80 -12.16
N ARG A 38 -7.37 12.87 -12.96
CA ARG A 38 -6.23 13.78 -12.91
C ARG A 38 -6.17 14.60 -11.62
N THR A 39 -7.31 14.86 -10.97
CA THR A 39 -7.34 15.71 -9.79
C THR A 39 -6.72 15.01 -8.58
N PRO A 40 -7.09 13.76 -8.22
CA PRO A 40 -6.40 13.03 -7.18
C PRO A 40 -4.92 12.80 -7.47
N ASP A 41 -4.54 12.42 -8.70
CA ASP A 41 -3.13 12.21 -9.04
C ASP A 41 -2.30 13.49 -8.80
N ARG A 42 -2.76 14.66 -9.28
CA ARG A 42 -2.11 15.95 -9.02
C ARG A 42 -2.05 16.29 -7.53
N ARG A 43 -3.06 15.91 -6.76
CA ARG A 43 -3.11 16.17 -5.31
C ARG A 43 -2.17 15.26 -4.54
N LEU A 44 -2.02 14.01 -4.97
CA LEU A 44 -1.03 13.08 -4.44
C LEU A 44 0.37 13.61 -4.70
N ASP A 45 0.67 14.02 -5.94
CA ASP A 45 1.96 14.62 -6.31
C ASP A 45 2.24 15.90 -5.51
N TYR A 46 1.26 16.81 -5.40
CA TYR A 46 1.38 18.03 -4.59
C TYR A 46 1.63 17.74 -3.11
N SER A 47 1.05 16.65 -2.59
CA SER A 47 1.19 16.26 -1.18
C SER A 47 2.44 15.42 -0.91
N ASP A 48 3.23 15.13 -1.95
CA ASP A 48 4.36 14.19 -1.95
C ASP A 48 3.97 12.79 -1.45
N ILE A 49 2.76 12.34 -1.78
CA ILE A 49 2.25 11.01 -1.44
C ILE A 49 2.41 10.12 -2.67
N LYS A 50 3.24 9.07 -2.55
CA LYS A 50 3.43 8.10 -3.62
C LYS A 50 2.68 6.80 -3.33
N TYR A 51 2.17 6.18 -4.38
CA TYR A 51 1.55 4.85 -4.29
C TYR A 51 2.58 3.75 -4.03
N THR A 52 3.81 3.94 -4.48
CA THR A 52 4.91 3.02 -4.24
C THR A 52 6.12 3.88 -3.94
N ASP A 53 6.66 3.71 -2.76
CA ASP A 53 7.89 4.39 -2.35
C ASP A 53 9.05 3.55 -2.85
N GLN A 54 10.10 4.17 -3.40
CA GLN A 54 11.34 3.48 -3.78
C GLN A 54 12.42 3.60 -2.70
N THR A 55 12.08 4.23 -1.57
CA THR A 55 13.01 4.55 -0.49
C THR A 55 13.07 3.48 0.59
N PHE A 56 12.40 2.35 0.42
CA PHE A 56 12.43 1.24 1.38
C PHE A 56 13.77 0.49 1.31
N GLN A 57 14.22 -0.01 2.46
CA GLN A 57 15.34 -0.95 2.50
C GLN A 57 14.80 -2.38 2.40
N VAL A 58 15.43 -3.23 1.58
CA VAL A 58 15.01 -4.63 1.41
C VAL A 58 15.00 -5.38 2.74
N ASN A 59 15.99 -5.11 3.60
CA ASN A 59 16.09 -5.70 4.93
C ASN A 59 14.85 -5.40 5.82
N GLU A 60 14.32 -4.18 5.75
CA GLU A 60 13.13 -3.78 6.51
C GLU A 60 11.89 -4.55 6.04
N VAL A 61 11.77 -4.78 4.73
CA VAL A 61 10.69 -5.60 4.14
C VAL A 61 10.82 -7.06 4.57
N GLU A 62 12.03 -7.61 4.59
CA GLU A 62 12.29 -8.97 5.07
C GLU A 62 11.92 -9.14 6.55
N GLU A 63 12.32 -8.21 7.41
CA GLU A 63 11.99 -8.24 8.84
C GLU A 63 10.48 -8.15 9.07
N ALA A 64 9.80 -7.24 8.37
CA ALA A 64 8.35 -7.10 8.44
C ALA A 64 7.63 -8.38 7.97
N LEU A 65 8.11 -9.01 6.90
CA LEU A 65 7.56 -10.28 6.40
C LEU A 65 7.77 -11.43 7.39
N LYS A 66 8.97 -11.59 7.95
CA LYS A 66 9.25 -12.61 8.97
C LYS A 66 8.32 -12.45 10.17
N LYS A 67 8.13 -11.23 10.66
CA LYS A 67 7.22 -10.93 11.77
C LYS A 67 5.76 -11.29 11.46
N GLU A 68 5.30 -11.05 10.23
CA GLU A 68 3.95 -11.45 9.83
C GLU A 68 3.80 -12.97 9.67
N LEU A 69 4.84 -13.64 9.15
CA LEU A 69 4.88 -15.09 8.97
C LEU A 69 5.00 -15.86 10.29
N GLU A 70 5.62 -15.29 11.32
CA GLU A 70 5.60 -15.84 12.69
C GLU A 70 4.19 -15.78 13.31
N GLY A 71 3.33 -14.91 12.80
CA GLY A 71 1.96 -14.71 13.27
C GLY A 71 0.88 -15.34 12.37
N PRO A 72 -0.33 -14.77 12.37
CA PRO A 72 -1.42 -15.26 11.51
C PRO A 72 -1.16 -15.02 10.02
N GLY A 73 -0.13 -14.25 9.67
CA GLY A 73 0.29 -14.00 8.29
C GLY A 73 0.86 -15.23 7.61
N LYS A 74 1.27 -16.28 8.35
CA LYS A 74 1.64 -17.59 7.77
C LYS A 74 0.56 -18.15 6.85
N LEU A 75 -0.70 -17.93 7.22
CA LEU A 75 -1.87 -18.38 6.46
C LEU A 75 -2.32 -17.36 5.42
N LEU A 76 -1.56 -16.31 5.12
CA LEU A 76 -1.88 -15.35 4.08
C LEU A 76 -1.00 -15.56 2.84
N GLY A 77 -1.60 -15.45 1.65
CA GLY A 77 -0.80 -15.44 0.42
C GLY A 77 -0.07 -14.10 0.27
N TYR A 78 0.95 -14.04 -0.58
CA TYR A 78 1.77 -12.84 -0.78
C TYR A 78 0.96 -11.57 -1.11
N ARG A 79 -0.18 -11.70 -1.81
CA ARG A 79 -1.08 -10.56 -2.11
C ARG A 79 -1.69 -9.96 -0.85
N ALA A 80 -2.09 -10.81 0.10
CA ALA A 80 -2.65 -10.37 1.37
C ALA A 80 -1.55 -9.85 2.31
N LEU A 81 -0.36 -10.47 2.30
CA LEU A 81 0.82 -9.96 3.01
C LEU A 81 1.24 -8.58 2.48
N HIS A 82 1.27 -8.37 1.17
CA HIS A 82 1.53 -7.07 0.55
C HIS A 82 0.59 -5.97 1.06
N LYS A 83 -0.71 -6.28 1.19
CA LYS A 83 -1.69 -5.34 1.75
C LYS A 83 -1.43 -5.08 3.25
N LYS A 84 -1.09 -6.12 4.01
CA LYS A 84 -0.76 -6.00 5.44
C LYS A 84 0.48 -5.15 5.69
N LEU A 85 1.53 -5.32 4.89
CA LEU A 85 2.76 -4.52 4.98
C LEU A 85 2.47 -3.03 4.85
N ARG A 86 1.58 -2.64 3.92
CA ARG A 86 1.15 -1.25 3.74
C ARG A 86 0.34 -0.70 4.91
N GLN A 87 -0.50 -1.54 5.53
CA GLN A 87 -1.42 -1.10 6.57
C GLN A 87 -0.79 -1.07 7.97
N ILE A 88 0.04 -2.05 8.29
CA ILE A 88 0.59 -2.26 9.64
C ILE A 88 2.00 -1.66 9.74
N HIS A 89 2.84 -1.93 8.75
CA HIS A 89 4.24 -1.50 8.75
C HIS A 89 4.45 -0.20 7.96
N GLU A 90 3.38 0.35 7.37
CA GLU A 90 3.39 1.57 6.56
C GLU A 90 4.34 1.53 5.35
N LEU A 91 4.65 0.32 4.87
CA LEU A 91 5.59 0.09 3.78
C LEU A 91 4.87 0.04 2.42
N ASN A 92 4.98 1.11 1.63
CA ASN A 92 4.43 1.20 0.27
C ASN A 92 5.28 0.43 -0.77
N VAL A 93 5.48 -0.85 -0.55
CA VAL A 93 6.38 -1.71 -1.32
C VAL A 93 5.69 -2.14 -2.63
N PRO A 94 6.42 -2.31 -3.75
CA PRO A 94 5.86 -2.92 -4.96
C PRO A 94 5.52 -4.39 -4.72
N ARG A 95 4.46 -4.86 -5.37
CA ARG A 95 3.97 -6.23 -5.17
C ARG A 95 4.99 -7.29 -5.59
N ASP A 96 5.73 -7.03 -6.66
CA ASP A 96 6.70 -7.98 -7.23
C ASP A 96 7.87 -8.19 -6.26
N LEU A 97 8.33 -7.14 -5.57
CA LEU A 97 9.35 -7.29 -4.53
C LEU A 97 8.87 -8.17 -3.37
N VAL A 98 7.62 -8.02 -2.93
CA VAL A 98 7.08 -8.89 -1.86
C VAL A 98 7.07 -10.35 -2.31
N TYR A 99 6.79 -10.61 -3.58
CA TYR A 99 6.88 -11.97 -4.13
C TYR A 99 8.31 -12.50 -4.09
N ASP A 100 9.28 -11.73 -4.58
CA ASP A 100 10.70 -12.13 -4.61
C ASP A 100 11.24 -12.36 -3.19
N VAL A 101 10.93 -11.46 -2.25
CA VAL A 101 11.38 -11.59 -0.86
C VAL A 101 10.71 -12.78 -0.18
N MET A 102 9.42 -13.01 -0.42
CA MET A 102 8.72 -14.17 0.14
C MET A 102 9.31 -15.48 -0.39
N TYR A 103 9.68 -15.55 -1.67
CA TYR A 103 10.35 -16.73 -2.24
C TYR A 103 11.68 -17.04 -1.55
N ASN A 104 12.44 -16.00 -1.15
CA ASN A 104 13.69 -16.17 -0.41
C ASN A 104 13.48 -16.57 1.05
N VAL A 105 12.39 -16.12 1.69
CA VAL A 105 12.13 -16.37 3.11
C VAL A 105 11.40 -17.71 3.34
N ASP A 106 10.44 -18.05 2.50
CA ASP A 106 9.64 -19.27 2.62
C ASP A 106 9.18 -19.75 1.21
N PRO A 107 10.03 -20.51 0.50
CA PRO A 107 9.71 -21.01 -0.85
C PRO A 107 8.54 -22.00 -0.85
N ASP A 108 8.36 -22.75 0.25
CA ASP A 108 7.33 -23.78 0.38
C ASP A 108 5.93 -23.15 0.53
N ALA A 109 5.82 -22.05 1.28
CA ALA A 109 4.57 -21.32 1.46
C ALA A 109 3.99 -20.73 0.16
N LEU A 110 4.82 -20.54 -0.87
CA LEU A 110 4.41 -20.09 -2.20
C LEU A 110 3.96 -21.25 -3.10
N ALA A 111 4.51 -22.45 -2.92
CA ALA A 111 4.19 -23.62 -3.73
C ALA A 111 2.88 -24.30 -3.31
N GLU A 112 2.48 -24.17 -2.05
CA GLU A 112 1.25 -24.79 -1.51
C GLU A 112 -0.05 -24.06 -1.88
N ARG A 113 -0.02 -22.96 -2.66
CA ARG A 113 -1.16 -22.04 -2.85
C ARG A 113 -1.31 -21.47 -4.26
#